data_AF-A0A845SPF2-F1
#
_entry.id   AF-A0A845SPF2-F1
#
_cell.length_a   1.000
_cell.length_b   1.000
_cell.length_c   1.000
_cell.angle_alpha   90.00
_cell.angle_beta   90.00
_cell.angle_gamma   90.00
#
_symmetry.space_group_name_H-M   'P 1'
#
loop_
_entity.id
_entity.type
_entity.pdbx_description
1 polymer ?
#
loop_
_entity_poly.entity_id
_entity_poly.type
_entity_poly.pdbx_seq_one_letter_code
_entity_poly.pdbx_strand_id
1 'polypeptide(L)'
;MSYYKYTTSTVLGVWDEVERLEAEFKSNCSMFCDLFGGKPVYKYDVTRVSFYGISFDERPYQDPGLWTKGEAKSRYACWPRKKVPAPLKEQSRALFELWLDEMPNGYVDRDLLNKAMGLDWGMLIITGYAMFRHEDAIYLQTDAKPEKGAGASEILGSDFDLARAAVRKAA
;
A
#
# COMPACT_ATOMS: atom_id res chain seq x y z
N MET A 1 7.45 11.06 -21.16
CA MET A 1 7.32 9.72 -20.58
C MET A 1 7.71 8.67 -21.59
N SER A 2 8.78 7.96 -21.29
CA SER A 2 9.15 6.71 -21.96
C SER A 2 8.30 5.56 -21.41
N TYR A 3 8.26 4.47 -22.17
CA TYR A 3 7.52 3.27 -21.84
C TYR A 3 8.45 2.08 -21.86
N TYR A 4 8.38 1.25 -20.83
CA TYR A 4 9.23 0.08 -20.67
C TYR A 4 8.39 -1.16 -20.39
N LYS A 5 8.92 -2.31 -20.82
CA LYS A 5 8.40 -3.64 -20.55
C LYS A 5 9.50 -4.47 -19.88
N TYR A 6 9.13 -5.22 -18.85
CA TYR A 6 9.98 -6.20 -18.18
C TYR A 6 9.36 -7.58 -18.33
N THR A 7 10.14 -8.53 -18.81
CA THR A 7 9.76 -9.96 -18.97
C THR A 7 10.76 -10.89 -18.29
N THR A 8 11.76 -10.34 -17.60
CA THR A 8 12.79 -11.13 -16.93
C THR A 8 12.21 -11.81 -15.70
N SER A 9 12.49 -13.10 -15.54
CA SER A 9 11.99 -13.91 -14.42
C SER A 9 12.37 -13.35 -13.06
N THR A 10 13.52 -12.68 -12.95
CA THR A 10 13.96 -12.01 -11.72
C THR A 10 12.99 -10.90 -11.30
N VAL A 11 12.62 -10.00 -12.21
CA VAL A 11 11.73 -8.87 -11.90
C VAL A 11 10.31 -9.36 -11.66
N LEU A 12 9.85 -10.32 -12.46
CA LEU A 12 8.53 -10.94 -12.28
C LEU A 12 8.44 -11.67 -10.93
N GLY A 13 9.49 -12.40 -10.52
CA GLY A 13 9.53 -13.08 -9.23
C GLY A 13 9.52 -12.11 -8.04
N VAL A 14 10.23 -10.97 -8.14
CA VAL A 14 10.17 -9.92 -7.11
C VAL A 14 8.80 -9.27 -7.05
N TRP A 15 8.14 -9.03 -8.20
CA TRP A 15 6.77 -8.56 -8.24
C TRP A 15 5.83 -9.52 -7.51
N ASP A 16 5.90 -10.82 -7.82
CA ASP A 16 5.05 -11.84 -7.21
C ASP A 16 5.27 -11.92 -5.70
N GLU A 17 6.51 -11.82 -5.24
CA GLU A 17 6.80 -11.79 -3.80
C GLU A 17 6.27 -10.53 -3.12
N VAL A 18 6.40 -9.36 -3.73
CA VAL A 18 5.85 -8.10 -3.18
C VAL A 18 4.33 -8.16 -3.10
N GLU A 19 3.65 -8.66 -4.14
CA GLU A 19 2.19 -8.83 -4.12
C GLU A 19 1.75 -9.86 -3.07
N ARG A 20 2.50 -10.97 -2.91
CA ARG A 20 2.24 -11.97 -1.86
C ARG A 20 2.38 -11.37 -0.47
N LEU A 21 3.47 -10.65 -0.20
CA LEU A 21 3.70 -9.96 1.07
C LEU A 21 2.64 -8.90 1.34
N GLU A 22 2.19 -8.18 0.30
CA GLU A 22 1.12 -7.20 0.43
C GLU A 22 -0.23 -7.84 0.75
N ALA A 23 -0.56 -8.96 0.11
CA ALA A 23 -1.76 -9.72 0.40
C ALA A 23 -1.76 -10.26 1.84
N GLU A 24 -0.63 -10.83 2.29
CA GLU A 24 -0.45 -11.31 3.66
C GLU A 24 -0.58 -10.17 4.68
N PHE A 25 0.10 -9.04 4.44
CA PHE A 25 0.02 -7.86 5.29
C PHE A 25 -1.41 -7.31 5.39
N LYS A 26 -2.13 -7.24 4.26
CA LYS A 26 -3.53 -6.79 4.20
C LYS A 26 -4.45 -7.76 4.94
N SER A 27 -4.22 -9.06 4.84
CA SER A 27 -4.97 -10.08 5.59
C SER A 27 -4.79 -9.89 7.10
N ASN A 28 -3.55 -9.72 7.56
CA ASN A 28 -3.24 -9.46 8.97
C ASN A 28 -3.89 -8.15 9.46
N CYS A 29 -3.83 -7.09 8.65
CA CYS A 29 -4.50 -5.83 8.97
C CYS A 29 -6.02 -5.96 9.05
N SER A 30 -6.63 -6.78 8.19
CA SER A 30 -8.06 -7.07 8.25
C SER A 30 -8.43 -7.77 9.56
N MET A 31 -7.71 -8.86 9.90
CA MET A 31 -7.94 -9.60 11.14
C MET A 31 -7.80 -8.71 12.38
N PHE A 32 -6.80 -7.83 12.39
CA PHE A 32 -6.64 -6.83 13.45
C PHE A 32 -7.82 -5.87 13.54
N CYS A 33 -8.29 -5.34 12.40
CA CYS A 33 -9.41 -4.39 12.39
C CYS A 33 -10.75 -5.02 12.78
N ASP A 34 -10.92 -6.32 12.49
CA ASP A 34 -12.11 -7.09 12.85
C ASP A 34 -12.31 -7.13 14.37
N LEU A 35 -11.24 -7.09 15.17
CA LEU A 35 -11.30 -6.99 16.64
C LEU A 35 -12.07 -5.74 17.11
N PHE A 36 -12.10 -4.70 16.29
CA PHE A 36 -12.75 -3.43 16.59
C PHE A 36 -14.02 -3.21 15.73
N GLY A 37 -14.39 -4.15 14.86
CA GLY A 37 -15.52 -3.98 13.94
C GLY A 37 -15.32 -2.85 12.92
N GLY A 38 -14.08 -2.65 12.46
CA GLY A 38 -13.74 -1.64 11.46
C GLY A 38 -12.99 -2.21 10.27
N LYS A 39 -12.61 -1.34 9.34
CA LYS A 39 -11.85 -1.70 8.12
C LYS A 39 -10.46 -1.08 8.14
N PRO A 40 -9.44 -1.78 7.63
CA PRO A 40 -8.10 -1.24 7.57
C PRO A 40 -7.99 -0.11 6.54
N VAL A 41 -7.37 0.98 6.94
CA VAL A 41 -6.92 2.05 6.04
C VAL A 41 -5.43 1.91 5.84
N TYR A 42 -5.00 1.84 4.59
CA TYR A 42 -3.59 1.74 4.22
C TYR A 42 -3.04 3.09 3.77
N LYS A 43 -1.75 3.31 3.96
CA LYS A 43 -1.00 4.41 3.32
C LYS A 43 0.03 3.81 2.37
N TYR A 44 0.00 4.31 1.15
CA TYR A 44 0.95 4.00 0.09
C TYR A 44 1.88 5.19 -0.09
N ASP A 45 3.17 4.93 -0.17
CA ASP A 45 4.15 5.83 -0.78
C ASP A 45 4.93 5.05 -1.85
N VAL A 46 5.97 5.66 -2.42
CA VAL A 46 6.72 5.06 -3.54
C VAL A 46 7.49 3.80 -3.12
N THR A 47 7.80 3.65 -1.83
CA THR A 47 8.66 2.58 -1.32
C THR A 47 7.95 1.62 -0.39
N ARG A 48 6.75 1.94 0.11
CA ARG A 48 6.06 1.05 1.06
C ARG A 48 4.55 1.15 1.08
N VAL A 49 3.95 0.07 1.57
CA VAL A 49 2.57 0.02 2.06
C VAL A 49 2.59 -0.18 3.56
N SER A 50 1.87 0.68 4.29
CA SER A 50 1.77 0.62 5.74
C SER A 50 0.32 0.71 6.21
N PHE A 51 0.06 0.18 7.40
CA PHE A 51 -1.21 0.36 8.08
C PHE A 51 -1.29 1.80 8.60
N TYR A 52 -2.38 2.49 8.26
CA TYR A 52 -2.58 3.89 8.59
C TYR A 52 -3.66 4.13 9.65
N GLY A 53 -4.51 3.16 9.95
CA GLY A 53 -5.56 3.27 10.97
C GLY A 53 -6.81 2.50 10.60
N ILE A 54 -7.85 2.60 11.41
CA ILE A 54 -9.13 1.92 11.19
C ILE A 54 -10.18 2.93 10.73
N SER A 55 -10.96 2.61 9.70
CA SER A 55 -12.19 3.34 9.38
C SER A 55 -13.40 2.56 9.90
N PHE A 56 -14.29 3.25 10.60
CA PHE A 56 -15.56 2.67 11.05
C PHE A 56 -16.69 3.12 10.11
N ASP A 57 -17.50 2.18 9.62
CA ASP A 57 -18.70 2.51 8.82
C ASP A 57 -19.83 3.04 9.71
N GLU A 58 -19.91 2.56 10.94
CA GLU A 58 -20.91 2.95 11.94
C GLU A 58 -20.24 3.59 13.18
N ARG A 59 -20.63 3.12 14.38
CA ARG A 59 -20.08 3.59 15.65
C ARG A 59 -18.72 2.92 15.91
N PRO A 60 -17.68 3.69 16.32
CA PRO A 60 -16.42 3.11 16.76
C PRO A 60 -16.60 2.11 17.90
N TYR A 61 -15.69 1.12 17.97
CA TYR A 61 -15.61 0.18 19.09
C TYR A 61 -15.59 0.93 20.44
N GLN A 62 -16.52 0.61 21.33
CA GLN A 62 -16.73 1.28 22.62
C GLN A 62 -17.15 2.76 22.52
N ASP A 63 -16.62 3.63 23.38
CA ASP A 63 -16.98 5.06 23.44
C ASP A 63 -16.28 5.85 22.31
N PRO A 64 -17.01 6.64 21.50
CA PRO A 64 -16.41 7.43 20.42
C PRO A 64 -15.34 8.42 20.90
N GLY A 65 -15.41 8.87 22.15
CA GLY A 65 -14.42 9.74 22.78
C GLY A 65 -13.05 9.09 22.99
N LEU A 66 -12.95 7.76 22.83
CA LEU A 66 -11.70 6.99 22.83
C LEU A 66 -10.96 7.04 21.50
N TRP A 67 -11.59 7.48 20.42
CA TRP A 67 -11.04 7.45 19.06
C TRP A 67 -10.81 8.84 18.49
N THR A 68 -9.75 9.01 17.70
CA THR A 68 -9.58 10.23 16.91
C THR A 68 -10.71 10.34 15.89
N LYS A 69 -11.16 11.56 15.61
CA LYS A 69 -12.16 11.79 14.56
C LYS A 69 -11.58 11.45 13.19
N GLY A 70 -12.26 10.59 12.44
CA GLY A 70 -11.95 10.33 11.04
C GLY A 70 -12.23 11.56 10.17
N GLU A 71 -11.32 11.88 9.26
CA GLU A 71 -11.46 12.99 8.32
C GLU A 71 -11.34 12.50 6.87
N ALA A 72 -12.01 13.15 5.92
CA ALA A 72 -11.93 12.77 4.50
C ALA A 72 -10.47 12.73 3.98
N LYS A 73 -9.63 13.67 4.43
CA LYS A 73 -8.20 13.73 4.05
C LYS A 73 -7.39 12.51 4.52
N SER A 74 -7.84 11.84 5.58
CA SER A 74 -7.24 10.64 6.16
C SER A 74 -7.99 9.37 5.76
N ARG A 75 -8.87 9.43 4.75
CA ARG A 75 -9.80 8.34 4.38
C ARG A 75 -10.62 7.86 5.58
N TYR A 76 -11.01 8.79 6.45
CA TYR A 76 -11.73 8.52 7.69
C TYR A 76 -11.01 7.59 8.67
N ALA A 77 -9.68 7.47 8.57
CA ALA A 77 -8.88 6.68 9.50
C ALA A 77 -8.94 7.27 10.92
N CYS A 78 -9.10 6.36 11.88
CA CYS A 78 -9.19 6.59 13.30
C CYS A 78 -8.09 5.81 14.03
N TRP A 79 -7.64 6.36 15.15
CA TRP A 79 -6.68 5.77 16.09
C TRP A 79 -7.21 5.91 17.51
N PRO A 80 -6.81 5.04 18.45
CA PRO A 80 -7.02 5.29 19.86
C PRO A 80 -6.39 6.64 20.27
N ARG A 81 -7.14 7.44 21.02
CA ARG A 81 -6.66 8.75 21.48
C ARG A 81 -5.68 8.56 22.63
N LYS A 82 -4.53 9.22 22.52
CA LYS A 82 -3.57 9.32 23.64
C LYS A 82 -4.09 10.13 24.83
N LYS A 83 -5.06 11.04 24.60
CA LYS A 83 -5.64 11.92 25.63
C LYS A 83 -7.16 11.80 25.59
N VAL A 84 -7.72 11.32 26.67
CA VAL A 84 -9.18 11.16 26.87
C VAL A 84 -9.64 11.90 28.13
N PRO A 85 -10.93 12.27 28.23
CA PRO A 85 -11.53 12.76 29.47
C PRO A 85 -11.30 11.80 30.65
N ALA A 86 -11.22 12.34 31.87
CA ALA A 86 -10.96 11.55 33.08
C ALA A 86 -11.86 10.30 33.24
N PRO A 87 -13.19 10.36 32.95
CA PRO A 87 -14.06 9.19 33.06
C PRO A 87 -13.72 8.03 32.11
N LEU A 88 -12.98 8.29 31.04
CA LEU A 88 -12.66 7.30 30.01
C LEU A 88 -11.23 6.73 30.14
N LYS A 89 -10.45 7.16 31.14
CA LYS A 89 -9.03 6.78 31.25
C LYS A 89 -8.80 5.27 31.34
N GLU A 90 -9.63 4.57 32.11
CA GLU A 90 -9.49 3.12 32.29
C GLU A 90 -9.78 2.37 30.98
N GLN A 91 -10.90 2.70 30.33
CA GLN A 91 -11.27 2.14 29.02
C GLN A 91 -10.20 2.47 27.97
N SER A 92 -9.67 3.69 27.97
CA SER A 92 -8.61 4.11 27.07
C SER A 92 -7.32 3.32 27.28
N ARG A 93 -6.96 2.97 28.52
CA ARG A 93 -5.78 2.14 28.80
C ARG A 93 -5.98 0.74 28.24
N ALA A 94 -7.12 0.10 28.56
CA ALA A 94 -7.43 -1.25 28.06
C ALA A 94 -7.49 -1.30 26.52
N LEU A 95 -8.09 -0.28 25.89
CA LEU A 95 -8.10 -0.16 24.42
C LEU A 95 -6.68 -0.01 23.86
N PHE A 96 -5.84 0.82 24.48
CA PHE A 96 -4.49 1.07 23.97
C PHE A 96 -3.57 -0.15 24.15
N GLU A 97 -3.74 -0.90 25.24
CA GLU A 97 -3.07 -2.18 25.47
C GLU A 97 -3.46 -3.19 24.39
N LEU A 98 -4.76 -3.45 24.22
CA LEU A 98 -5.26 -4.33 23.15
C LEU A 98 -4.78 -3.89 21.76
N TRP A 99 -4.82 -2.58 21.49
CA TRP A 99 -4.33 -2.04 20.23
C TRP A 99 -2.86 -2.37 20.01
N LEU A 100 -1.99 -2.13 20.99
CA LEU A 100 -0.55 -2.34 20.84
C LEU A 100 -0.18 -3.83 20.76
N ASP A 101 -0.88 -4.68 21.51
CA ASP A 101 -0.62 -6.12 21.54
C ASP A 101 -0.98 -6.80 20.20
N GLU A 102 -2.06 -6.34 19.56
CA GLU A 102 -2.59 -6.96 18.33
C GLU A 102 -2.17 -6.23 17.04
N MET A 103 -1.61 -5.01 17.13
CA MET A 103 -1.33 -4.20 15.94
C MET A 103 -0.34 -4.92 15.01
N PRO A 104 -0.67 -5.05 13.71
CA PRO A 104 0.25 -5.63 12.74
C PRO A 104 1.49 -4.75 12.65
N ASN A 105 2.62 -5.32 13.04
CA ASN A 105 3.90 -4.63 13.01
C ASN A 105 4.43 -4.52 11.57
N GLY A 106 5.00 -3.35 11.26
CA GLY A 106 5.79 -3.16 10.05
C GLY A 106 5.04 -2.58 8.86
N TYR A 107 5.58 -2.87 7.69
CA TYR A 107 5.15 -2.39 6.38
C TYR A 107 5.66 -3.35 5.31
N VAL A 108 5.09 -3.28 4.11
CA VAL A 108 5.59 -4.02 2.94
C VAL A 108 6.54 -3.12 2.19
N ASP A 109 7.78 -3.57 2.00
CA ASP A 109 8.81 -2.85 1.25
C ASP A 109 8.63 -3.07 -0.26
N ARG A 110 8.10 -2.05 -0.94
CA ARG A 110 7.95 -2.02 -2.40
C ARG A 110 9.22 -1.52 -3.11
N ASP A 111 10.20 -0.99 -2.37
CA ASP A 111 11.47 -0.56 -2.94
C ASP A 111 12.29 -1.75 -3.47
N LEU A 112 12.03 -2.96 -2.96
CA LEU A 112 12.56 -4.22 -3.52
C LEU A 112 12.27 -4.32 -5.02
N LEU A 113 11.05 -3.98 -5.45
CA LEU A 113 10.67 -4.00 -6.85
C LEU A 113 11.35 -2.87 -7.64
N ASN A 114 11.39 -1.65 -7.09
CA ASN A 114 12.08 -0.53 -7.74
C ASN A 114 13.55 -0.88 -8.03
N LYS A 115 14.25 -1.40 -7.02
CA LYS A 115 15.65 -1.86 -7.14
C LYS A 115 15.80 -2.98 -8.16
N ALA A 116 14.92 -3.98 -8.14
CA ALA A 116 14.96 -5.08 -9.13
C ALA A 116 14.77 -4.58 -10.57
N MET A 117 13.96 -3.53 -10.75
CA MET A 117 13.72 -2.88 -12.04
C MET A 117 14.81 -1.87 -12.43
N GLY A 118 15.82 -1.66 -11.59
CA GLY A 118 16.88 -0.67 -11.81
C GLY A 118 16.37 0.77 -11.71
N LEU A 119 15.42 1.04 -10.83
CA LEU A 119 14.80 2.35 -10.64
C LEU A 119 15.20 2.95 -9.30
N ASP A 120 15.48 4.26 -9.30
CA ASP A 120 15.64 5.07 -8.09
C ASP A 120 14.28 5.63 -7.65
N TRP A 121 13.87 5.35 -6.41
CA TRP A 121 12.59 5.82 -5.88
C TRP A 121 12.49 7.35 -5.83
N GLY A 122 13.61 8.05 -5.63
CA GLY A 122 13.66 9.51 -5.60
C GLY A 122 13.30 10.10 -6.96
N MET A 123 13.87 9.52 -8.02
CA MET A 123 13.52 9.86 -9.40
C MET A 123 12.06 9.57 -9.71
N LEU A 124 11.52 8.43 -9.27
CA LEU A 124 10.10 8.09 -9.48
C LEU A 124 9.14 9.10 -8.83
N ILE A 125 9.49 9.69 -7.68
CA ILE A 125 8.71 10.78 -7.07
C ILE A 125 8.73 12.03 -7.94
N ILE A 126 9.89 12.39 -8.48
CA ILE A 126 10.09 13.63 -9.26
C ILE A 126 9.42 13.52 -10.63
N THR A 127 9.59 12.39 -11.32
CA THR A 127 9.09 12.21 -12.68
C THR A 127 7.66 11.69 -12.73
N GLY A 128 7.17 11.12 -11.63
CA GLY A 128 5.98 10.28 -11.63
C GLY A 128 6.20 8.97 -12.37
N TYR A 129 5.28 8.03 -12.16
CA TYR A 129 5.23 6.79 -12.90
C TYR A 129 3.84 6.17 -12.90
N ALA A 130 3.58 5.29 -13.86
CA ALA A 130 2.47 4.35 -13.83
C ALA A 130 3.02 2.95 -14.11
N MET A 131 2.59 1.98 -13.31
CA MET A 131 3.10 0.61 -13.39
C MET A 131 1.98 -0.40 -13.17
N PHE A 132 1.96 -1.45 -13.97
CA PHE A 132 1.01 -2.56 -13.83
C PHE A 132 1.57 -3.84 -14.45
N ARG A 133 1.08 -4.99 -13.98
CA ARG A 133 1.34 -6.29 -14.61
C ARG A 133 0.20 -6.65 -15.56
N HIS A 134 0.56 -7.21 -16.71
CA HIS A 134 -0.38 -7.84 -17.63
C HIS A 134 0.30 -9.09 -18.19
N GLU A 135 -0.35 -10.25 -17.97
CA GLU A 135 0.21 -11.56 -18.33
C GLU A 135 1.62 -11.73 -17.69
N ASP A 136 2.59 -12.19 -18.49
CA ASP A 136 3.97 -12.43 -18.08
C ASP A 136 4.87 -11.20 -18.26
N ALA A 137 4.30 -10.00 -18.12
CA ALA A 137 5.06 -8.76 -18.26
C ALA A 137 4.61 -7.66 -17.31
N ILE A 138 5.58 -6.86 -16.88
CA ILE A 138 5.35 -5.60 -16.15
C ILE A 138 5.57 -4.44 -17.12
N TYR A 139 4.60 -3.54 -17.14
CA TYR A 139 4.58 -2.34 -17.97
C TYR A 139 4.84 -1.13 -17.08
N LEU A 140 5.74 -0.26 -17.52
CA LEU A 140 6.15 0.93 -16.80
C LEU A 140 6.10 2.14 -17.73
N GLN A 141 5.42 3.20 -17.30
CA GLN A 141 5.49 4.53 -17.90
C GLN A 141 6.20 5.45 -16.91
N THR A 142 7.33 6.04 -17.30
CA THR A 142 8.07 6.99 -16.46
C THR A 142 9.09 7.78 -17.28
N ASP A 143 9.59 8.90 -16.76
CA ASP A 143 10.77 9.60 -17.29
C ASP A 143 12.07 9.22 -16.55
N ALA A 144 11.98 8.41 -15.48
CA ALA A 144 13.15 7.75 -14.91
C ALA A 144 13.73 6.75 -15.90
N LYS A 145 15.06 6.68 -16.00
CA LYS A 145 15.74 5.71 -16.87
C LYS A 145 16.13 4.48 -16.05
N PRO A 146 15.60 3.29 -16.37
CA PRO A 146 16.07 2.04 -15.75
C PRO A 146 17.58 1.85 -15.96
N GLU A 147 18.25 1.29 -14.96
CA GLU A 147 19.66 0.92 -15.08
C GLU A 147 19.90 -0.09 -16.22
N LYS A 148 21.05 0.04 -16.88
CA LYS A 148 21.46 -0.91 -17.92
C LYS A 148 21.60 -2.30 -17.32
N GLY A 149 20.96 -3.29 -17.92
CA GLY A 149 21.00 -4.68 -17.45
C GLY A 149 19.86 -5.08 -16.52
N ALA A 150 18.98 -4.14 -16.10
CA ALA A 150 17.81 -4.45 -15.27
C ALA A 150 16.66 -5.16 -16.02
N GLY A 151 16.86 -5.50 -17.30
CA GLY A 151 15.88 -6.22 -18.11
C GLY A 151 14.76 -5.36 -18.70
N ALA A 152 14.86 -4.03 -18.61
CA ALA A 152 13.92 -3.11 -19.25
C ALA A 152 14.10 -3.10 -20.77
N SER A 153 13.01 -3.30 -21.51
CA SER A 153 12.93 -3.07 -22.95
C SER A 153 12.03 -1.87 -23.22
N GLU A 154 12.53 -0.85 -23.91
CA GLU A 154 11.70 0.29 -24.31
C GLU A 154 10.67 -0.15 -25.35
N ILE A 155 9.42 0.31 -25.18
CA ILE A 155 8.28 -0.03 -26.03
C ILE A 155 7.59 1.24 -26.54
N LEU A 156 6.69 1.09 -27.51
CA LEU A 156 5.85 2.20 -27.94
C LEU A 156 4.74 2.46 -26.90
N GLY A 157 4.33 3.72 -26.79
CA GLY A 157 3.19 4.09 -25.96
C GLY A 157 1.88 3.38 -26.36
N SER A 158 1.73 3.05 -27.65
CA SER A 158 0.60 2.25 -28.14
C SER A 158 0.54 0.86 -27.51
N ASP A 159 1.69 0.21 -27.32
CA ASP A 159 1.76 -1.14 -26.75
C ASP A 159 1.41 -1.10 -25.25
N PHE A 160 1.87 -0.05 -24.56
CA PHE A 160 1.52 0.21 -23.16
C PHE A 160 0.01 0.47 -23.00
N ASP A 161 -0.57 1.31 -23.86
CA ASP A 161 -1.99 1.65 -23.79
C ASP A 161 -2.89 0.46 -24.11
N LEU A 162 -2.50 -0.40 -25.05
CA LEU A 162 -3.19 -1.66 -25.35
C LEU A 162 -3.20 -2.60 -24.14
N ALA A 163 -2.05 -2.82 -23.51
CA ALA A 163 -1.96 -3.65 -22.31
C ALA A 163 -2.78 -3.07 -21.15
N ARG A 164 -2.75 -1.74 -20.96
CA ARG A 164 -3.54 -1.05 -19.93
C ARG A 164 -5.04 -1.20 -20.18
N ALA A 165 -5.48 -1.11 -21.43
CA ALA A 165 -6.88 -1.31 -21.80
C ALA A 165 -7.32 -2.75 -21.54
N ALA A 166 -6.47 -3.75 -21.82
CA ALA A 166 -6.74 -5.14 -21.53
C ALA A 166 -6.93 -5.40 -20.02
N VAL A 167 -6.05 -4.86 -19.18
CA VAL A 167 -6.18 -4.95 -17.71
C VAL A 167 -7.49 -4.31 -17.22
N ARG A 168 -7.83 -3.12 -17.72
CA ARG A 168 -9.07 -2.42 -17.33
C ARG A 168 -10.34 -3.15 -17.74
N LYS A 169 -10.31 -3.92 -18.82
CA LYS A 169 -11.45 -4.73 -19.27
C LYS A 169 -11.65 -5.99 -18.44
N ALA A 170 -10.58 -6.47 -17.79
CA ALA A 170 -10.58 -7.70 -16.98
C ALA A 170 -10.86 -7.45 -15.48
N ALA A 171 -10.74 -6.21 -15.01
CA ALA A 171 -11.02 -5.79 -13.63
C ALA A 171 -12.51 -5.44 -13.44
#